data_AF-A0A6I4NRZ7-F1
#
_entry.id   AF-A0A6I4NRZ7-F1
#
_cell.length_a   1.000
_cell.length_b   1.000
_cell.length_c   1.000
_cell.angle_alpha   90.00
_cell.angle_beta   90.00
_cell.angle_gamma   90.00
#
_symmetry.space_group_name_H-M   'P 1'
#
loop_
_entity.id
_entity.type
_entity.pdbx_description
1 polymer ?
#
loop_
_entity_poly.entity_id
_entity_poly.type
_entity_poly.pdbx_seq_one_letter_code
_entity_poly.pdbx_strand_id
1 'polypeptide(L)'
;MPRGTTRQRLGRVRTEDGVGLAYAEVGRGRALLSVSGWLSHLETGWSIPEERAFQLALGEGCRSVRYDRAGCGLSDPLPDPPSIDGELRQLDALAGLLGPEPFDLFGSSLGAPVAVAWAAEHPERVRRLVLSGGWVRGGDLAPPDVREHLLGLVGAHWGLGADVLTDVFAPDASAALRARVGRYQRDSSDADTAVGLLALGYRLDVSDVLGRVRAPTLVVHREHDRAAPLSGGVALAAGILDAELVVLPGRSHLPFVGDTAALLAPIRRFLGLRAPVRDALGLTSRQREVAALVGAGCTNREIGLRLGIAERSAEGHVERIRDRLGFRTRSEIAAWYAAETDSTASGQVG
;
A
#
# COMPACT_ATOMS: atom_id res chain seq x y z
N MET A 1 -29.34 -7.57 -0.35
CA MET A 1 -28.69 -7.10 0.90
C MET A 1 -27.84 -5.89 0.55
N PRO A 2 -28.08 -4.71 1.13
CA PRO A 2 -27.35 -3.50 0.74
C PRO A 2 -25.87 -3.62 1.16
N ARG A 3 -24.95 -3.32 0.23
CA ARG A 3 -23.49 -3.30 0.41
C ARG A 3 -23.08 -2.12 1.31
N GLY A 4 -23.36 -2.21 2.61
CA GLY A 4 -22.95 -1.22 3.60
C GLY A 4 -21.56 -1.54 4.13
N THR A 5 -20.51 -0.86 3.65
CA THR A 5 -19.28 -0.47 4.38
C THR A 5 -18.25 0.18 3.43
N THR A 6 -18.65 1.19 2.65
CA THR A 6 -17.71 2.01 1.85
C THR A 6 -17.03 3.12 2.65
N ARG A 7 -17.24 3.16 3.97
CA ARG A 7 -16.80 4.26 4.85
C ARG A 7 -15.92 3.71 5.96
N GLN A 8 -14.76 4.33 6.14
CA GLN A 8 -13.91 4.09 7.30
C GLN A 8 -14.46 4.78 8.55
N ARG A 9 -14.23 4.18 9.73
CA ARG A 9 -14.56 4.79 11.02
C ARG A 9 -13.29 5.34 11.64
N LEU A 10 -13.25 6.65 11.87
CA LEU A 10 -12.12 7.30 12.54
C LEU A 10 -12.24 7.20 14.07
N GLY A 11 -11.10 7.15 14.73
CA GLY A 11 -10.99 7.19 16.19
C GLY A 11 -9.63 7.75 16.61
N ARG A 12 -9.42 7.84 17.92
CA ARG A 12 -8.17 8.33 18.50
C ARG A 12 -7.72 7.46 19.66
N VAL A 13 -6.42 7.29 19.81
CA VAL A 13 -5.77 6.63 20.96
C VAL A 13 -4.59 7.48 21.42
N ARG A 14 -4.13 7.28 22.65
CA ARG A 14 -2.91 7.93 23.15
C ARG A 14 -1.86 6.89 23.48
N THR A 15 -0.61 7.20 23.16
CA THR A 15 0.56 6.49 23.67
C THR A 15 0.76 6.77 25.16
N GLU A 16 1.63 6.00 25.80
CA GLU A 16 1.98 6.17 27.23
C GLU A 16 2.59 7.55 27.53
N ASP A 17 3.38 8.10 26.59
CA ASP A 17 3.96 9.44 26.65
C ASP A 17 2.98 10.56 26.21
N GLY A 18 1.71 10.23 25.95
CA GLY A 18 0.62 11.19 25.77
C GLY A 18 0.34 11.63 24.32
N VAL A 19 1.15 11.19 23.35
CA VAL A 19 0.99 11.50 21.92
C VAL A 19 -0.34 10.90 21.41
N GLY A 20 -1.22 11.74 20.88
CA GLY A 20 -2.51 11.33 20.35
C GLY A 20 -2.43 10.87 18.90
N LEU A 21 -2.73 9.59 18.66
CA LEU A 21 -2.76 8.98 17.33
C LEU A 21 -4.18 8.88 16.79
N ALA A 22 -4.39 9.34 15.56
CA ALA A 22 -5.60 9.07 14.81
C ALA A 22 -5.52 7.70 14.14
N TYR A 23 -6.60 6.93 14.21
CA TYR A 23 -6.73 5.65 13.52
C TYR A 23 -8.03 5.57 12.73
N ALA A 24 -8.04 4.71 11.72
CA ALA A 24 -9.20 4.37 10.93
C ALA A 24 -9.44 2.85 10.95
N GLU A 25 -10.70 2.47 11.01
CA GLU A 25 -11.12 1.08 10.91
C GLU A 25 -12.03 0.82 9.73
N VAL A 26 -11.83 -0.35 9.10
CA VAL A 26 -12.72 -0.91 8.08
C VAL A 26 -12.99 -2.38 8.36
N GLY A 27 -14.16 -2.86 7.93
CA GLY A 27 -14.53 -4.26 8.07
C GLY A 27 -14.88 -4.69 9.51
N ARG A 28 -15.05 -6.00 9.69
CA ARG A 28 -15.41 -6.67 10.95
C ARG A 28 -14.79 -8.07 10.96
N GLY A 29 -14.51 -8.60 12.15
CA GLY A 29 -13.96 -9.95 12.34
C GLY A 29 -12.61 -9.89 13.03
N ARG A 30 -11.72 -10.83 12.68
CA ARG A 30 -10.36 -10.92 13.25
C ARG A 30 -9.60 -9.61 13.03
N ALA A 31 -8.87 -9.16 14.04
CA ALA A 31 -8.10 -7.92 13.96
C ALA A 31 -6.88 -8.05 13.04
N LEU A 32 -6.68 -7.03 12.21
CA LEU A 32 -5.50 -6.80 11.38
C LEU A 32 -5.00 -5.38 11.67
N LEU A 33 -3.79 -5.22 12.19
CA LEU A 33 -3.14 -3.93 12.33
C LEU A 33 -2.22 -3.67 11.13
N SER A 34 -2.42 -2.55 10.44
CA SER A 34 -1.55 -2.10 9.36
C SER A 34 -0.55 -1.07 9.89
N VAL A 35 0.72 -1.43 9.89
CA VAL A 35 1.85 -0.53 10.20
C VAL A 35 2.14 0.30 8.96
N SER A 36 1.81 1.57 9.06
CA SER A 36 1.92 2.55 7.97
C SER A 36 3.35 2.64 7.45
N GLY A 37 3.48 3.00 6.17
CA GLY A 37 4.75 3.33 5.56
C GLY A 37 5.36 4.62 6.15
N TRP A 38 6.19 5.30 5.37
CA TRP A 38 6.95 6.43 5.89
C TRP A 38 6.07 7.67 6.20
N LEU A 39 5.06 7.98 5.37
CA LEU A 39 4.08 9.06 5.58
C LEU A 39 2.65 8.52 5.48
N SER A 40 1.75 9.09 6.27
CA SER A 40 0.36 8.64 6.42
C SER A 40 -0.62 9.80 6.54
N HIS A 41 -1.74 9.74 5.82
CA HIS A 41 -2.88 10.61 6.09
C HIS A 41 -4.21 9.87 5.86
N LEU A 42 -4.99 9.67 6.92
CA LEU A 42 -6.20 8.83 6.88
C LEU A 42 -7.26 9.34 5.90
N GLU A 43 -7.56 10.64 5.91
CA GLU A 43 -8.58 11.22 5.02
C GLU A 43 -8.06 11.44 3.59
N THR A 44 -6.88 12.05 3.42
CA THR A 44 -6.31 12.29 2.09
C THR A 44 -6.04 10.98 1.36
N GLY A 45 -5.49 9.96 2.02
CA GLY A 45 -5.32 8.64 1.44
C GLY A 45 -6.65 7.97 1.08
N TRP A 46 -7.70 8.13 1.90
CA TRP A 46 -9.05 7.61 1.57
C TRP A 46 -9.72 8.33 0.39
N SER A 47 -9.29 9.56 0.09
CA SER A 47 -9.74 10.30 -1.08
C SER A 47 -9.13 9.75 -2.38
N ILE A 48 -7.96 9.09 -2.31
CA ILE A 48 -7.32 8.42 -3.44
C ILE A 48 -8.07 7.09 -3.71
N PRO A 49 -8.78 6.96 -4.85
CA PRO A 49 -9.55 5.76 -5.18
C PRO A 49 -8.75 4.46 -5.12
N GLU A 50 -7.50 4.48 -5.60
CA GLU A 50 -6.61 3.33 -5.66
C GLU A 50 -6.25 2.83 -4.26
N GLU A 51 -5.85 3.74 -3.35
CA GLU A 51 -5.58 3.41 -1.95
C GLU A 51 -6.85 2.97 -1.23
N ARG A 52 -7.97 3.69 -1.40
CA ARG A 52 -9.25 3.28 -0.80
C ARG A 52 -9.66 1.87 -1.24
N ALA A 53 -9.53 1.53 -2.51
CA ALA A 53 -9.84 0.20 -3.03
C ALA A 53 -8.94 -0.87 -2.40
N PHE A 54 -7.63 -0.59 -2.27
CA PHE A 54 -6.69 -1.46 -1.57
C PHE A 54 -7.10 -1.69 -0.12
N GLN A 55 -7.41 -0.63 0.64
CA GLN A 55 -7.79 -0.73 2.05
C GLN A 55 -9.11 -1.49 2.25
N LEU A 56 -10.11 -1.24 1.39
CA LEU A 56 -11.37 -1.99 1.42
C LEU A 56 -11.16 -3.48 1.11
N ALA A 57 -10.34 -3.79 0.11
CA ALA A 57 -10.04 -5.16 -0.26
C ALA A 57 -9.16 -5.87 0.79
N LEU A 58 -8.24 -5.18 1.45
CA LEU A 58 -7.48 -5.73 2.57
C LEU A 58 -8.40 -6.03 3.76
N GLY A 59 -9.29 -5.10 4.10
CA GLY A 59 -10.25 -5.20 5.21
C GLY A 59 -11.46 -6.12 4.98
N GLU A 60 -11.65 -6.65 3.78
CA GLU A 60 -12.80 -7.52 3.51
C GLU A 60 -12.70 -8.83 4.30
N GLY A 61 -13.60 -9.06 5.26
CA GLY A 61 -13.63 -10.26 6.09
C GLY A 61 -12.75 -10.21 7.35
N CYS A 62 -12.14 -9.06 7.65
CA CYS A 62 -11.42 -8.81 8.91
C CYS A 62 -11.73 -7.40 9.45
N ARG A 63 -11.35 -7.11 10.69
CA ARG A 63 -11.34 -5.74 11.24
C ARG A 63 -9.94 -5.18 10.97
N SER A 64 -9.79 -4.41 9.91
CA SER A 64 -8.50 -3.78 9.57
C SER A 64 -8.42 -2.41 10.21
N VAL A 65 -7.33 -2.18 10.95
CA VAL A 65 -7.00 -0.92 11.62
C VAL A 65 -5.73 -0.36 10.99
N ARG A 66 -5.78 0.90 10.58
CA ARG A 66 -4.63 1.67 10.11
C ARG A 66 -4.58 3.00 10.85
N TYR A 67 -3.45 3.68 10.85
CA TYR A 67 -3.28 4.91 11.62
C TYR A 67 -2.42 5.92 10.90
N ASP A 68 -2.57 7.18 11.33
CA ASP A 68 -1.59 8.20 11.00
C ASP A 68 -0.45 8.14 12.02
N ARG A 69 0.77 7.98 11.52
CA ARG A 69 2.01 8.08 12.29
C ARG A 69 2.06 9.43 13.01
N ALA A 70 2.65 9.46 14.21
CA ALA A 70 2.91 10.73 14.90
C ALA A 70 3.68 11.70 13.98
N GLY A 71 3.31 12.97 14.00
CA GLY A 71 3.79 13.98 13.05
C GLY A 71 3.12 13.94 11.68
N CYS A 72 2.22 12.99 11.43
CA CYS A 72 1.53 12.86 10.14
C CYS A 72 0.01 12.99 10.27
N GLY A 73 -0.61 13.49 9.22
CA GLY A 73 -2.06 13.50 8.99
C GLY A 73 -2.84 14.06 10.18
N LEU A 74 -3.71 13.23 10.76
CA LEU A 74 -4.59 13.62 11.86
C LEU A 74 -4.01 13.33 13.27
N SER A 75 -2.77 12.83 13.34
CA SER A 75 -2.09 12.53 14.60
C SER A 75 -1.37 13.77 15.14
N ASP A 76 -1.09 13.77 16.45
CA ASP A 76 -0.32 14.83 17.09
C ASP A 76 1.11 14.90 16.51
N PRO A 77 1.74 16.09 16.52
CA PRO A 77 3.15 16.24 16.19
C PRO A 77 4.06 15.33 17.02
N LEU A 78 5.22 14.99 16.47
CA LEU A 78 6.25 14.28 17.21
C LEU A 78 6.91 15.22 18.24
N PRO A 79 7.08 14.80 19.51
CA PRO A 79 7.79 15.60 20.51
C PRO A 79 9.31 15.59 20.30
N ASP A 80 9.83 14.50 19.73
CA ASP A 80 11.24 14.23 19.48
C ASP A 80 11.45 13.70 18.05
N PRO A 81 12.68 13.74 17.51
CA PRO A 81 12.96 13.13 16.22
C PRO A 81 12.53 11.65 16.15
N PRO A 82 12.02 11.18 14.99
CA PRO A 82 11.59 9.79 14.83
C PRO A 82 12.66 8.76 15.23
N SER A 83 12.24 7.78 16.02
CA SER A 83 13.07 6.69 16.55
C SER A 83 12.29 5.37 16.55
N ILE A 84 12.99 4.24 16.56
CA ILE A 84 12.33 2.92 16.67
C ILE A 84 11.53 2.80 17.97
N ASP A 85 12.03 3.28 19.10
CA ASP A 85 11.30 3.24 20.37
C ASP A 85 10.00 4.05 20.29
N GLY A 86 10.03 5.21 19.63
CA GLY A 86 8.82 6.01 19.38
C GLY A 86 7.83 5.32 18.45
N GLU A 87 8.32 4.56 17.48
CA GLU A 87 7.49 3.71 16.62
C GLU A 87 6.82 2.58 17.42
N LEU A 88 7.58 1.86 18.24
CA LEU A 88 7.07 0.75 19.05
C LEU A 88 6.02 1.21 20.06
N ARG A 89 6.21 2.37 20.73
CA ARG A 89 5.19 2.97 21.60
C ARG A 89 3.87 3.28 20.88
N GLN A 90 3.94 3.71 19.62
CA GLN A 90 2.73 3.92 18.82
C GLN A 90 2.02 2.60 18.53
N LEU A 91 2.77 1.54 18.20
CA LEU A 91 2.22 0.20 17.96
C LEU A 91 1.60 -0.39 19.24
N ASP A 92 2.19 -0.17 20.41
CA ASP A 92 1.63 -0.62 21.69
C ASP A 92 0.26 0.00 21.98
N ALA A 93 0.14 1.31 21.77
CA ALA A 93 -1.13 2.01 21.94
C ALA A 93 -2.22 1.45 21.00
N LEU A 94 -1.86 1.21 19.74
CA LEU A 94 -2.77 0.65 18.73
C LEU A 94 -3.12 -0.81 19.01
N ALA A 95 -2.15 -1.63 19.43
CA ALA A 95 -2.36 -3.01 19.83
C ALA A 95 -3.28 -3.11 21.06
N GLY A 96 -3.23 -2.12 21.97
CA GLY A 96 -4.17 -1.99 23.09
C GLY A 96 -5.63 -1.89 22.64
N LEU A 97 -5.91 -1.23 21.52
CA LEU A 97 -7.27 -1.12 20.94
C LEU A 97 -7.82 -2.46 20.39
N LEU A 98 -6.93 -3.42 20.15
CA LEU A 98 -7.29 -4.72 19.58
C LEU A 98 -7.61 -5.75 20.68
N GLY A 99 -7.29 -5.43 21.93
CA GLY A 99 -7.44 -6.33 23.07
C GLY A 99 -6.26 -7.29 23.23
N PRO A 100 -6.33 -8.20 24.22
CA PRO A 100 -5.21 -9.05 24.59
C PRO A 100 -4.96 -10.21 23.61
N GLU A 101 -5.96 -10.58 22.81
CA GLU A 101 -5.88 -11.71 21.89
C GLU A 101 -4.85 -11.48 20.76
N PRO A 102 -4.20 -12.54 20.26
CA PRO A 102 -3.30 -12.43 19.12
C PRO A 102 -4.03 -11.96 17.85
N PHE A 103 -3.40 -11.05 17.11
CA PHE A 103 -3.96 -10.44 15.89
C PHE A 103 -2.99 -10.53 14.70
N ASP A 104 -3.47 -10.19 13.51
CA ASP A 104 -2.63 -10.16 12.31
C ASP A 104 -1.92 -8.82 12.16
N LEU A 105 -0.65 -8.83 11.77
CA LEU A 105 0.15 -7.62 11.59
C LEU A 105 0.59 -7.50 10.13
N PHE A 106 0.32 -6.35 9.51
CA PHE A 106 0.75 -6.04 8.15
C PHE A 106 1.68 -4.82 8.16
N GLY A 107 2.96 -5.02 7.88
CA GLY A 107 3.94 -3.95 7.74
C GLY A 107 4.24 -3.65 6.27
N SER A 108 4.13 -2.38 5.87
CA SER A 108 4.40 -1.95 4.50
C SER A 108 5.53 -0.91 4.47
N SER A 109 6.50 -1.06 3.56
CA SER A 109 7.63 -0.13 3.43
C SER A 109 8.38 0.03 4.77
N LEU A 110 8.60 1.27 5.25
CA LEU A 110 9.16 1.58 6.57
C LEU A 110 8.43 0.84 7.72
N GLY A 111 7.13 0.59 7.58
CA GLY A 111 6.36 -0.17 8.55
C GLY A 111 6.75 -1.65 8.64
N ALA A 112 7.44 -2.21 7.64
CA ALA A 112 7.88 -3.60 7.66
C ALA A 112 8.99 -3.88 8.71
N PRO A 113 10.14 -3.18 8.73
CA PRO A 113 11.11 -3.34 9.81
C PRO A 113 10.53 -2.97 11.19
N VAL A 114 9.66 -1.97 11.27
CA VAL A 114 8.96 -1.64 12.54
C VAL A 114 8.07 -2.81 13.02
N ALA A 115 7.32 -3.42 12.10
CA ALA A 115 6.49 -4.58 12.42
C ALA A 115 7.33 -5.80 12.84
N VAL A 116 8.52 -6.00 12.24
CA VAL A 116 9.48 -7.03 12.65
C VAL A 116 9.96 -6.80 14.08
N ALA A 117 10.41 -5.59 14.39
CA ALA A 117 10.88 -5.24 15.73
C ALA A 117 9.79 -5.46 16.78
N TRP A 118 8.57 -4.98 16.52
CA TRP A 118 7.45 -5.18 17.43
C TRP A 118 7.07 -6.66 17.59
N ALA A 119 7.02 -7.42 16.50
CA ALA A 119 6.72 -8.86 16.54
C ALA A 119 7.78 -9.67 17.30
N ALA A 120 9.04 -9.21 17.31
CA ALA A 120 10.13 -9.83 18.07
C ALA A 120 10.07 -9.53 19.58
N GLU A 121 9.44 -8.42 19.98
CA GLU A 121 9.20 -8.04 21.37
C GLU A 121 7.89 -8.62 21.93
N HIS A 122 6.89 -8.84 21.07
CA HIS A 122 5.57 -9.36 21.42
C HIS A 122 5.21 -10.63 20.63
N PRO A 123 6.02 -11.70 20.69
CA PRO A 123 5.83 -12.89 19.86
C PRO A 123 4.49 -13.61 20.11
N GLU A 124 3.89 -13.44 21.29
CA GLU A 124 2.59 -13.99 21.65
C GLU A 124 1.41 -13.19 21.08
N ARG A 125 1.62 -11.93 20.67
CA ARG A 125 0.56 -11.05 20.18
C ARG A 125 0.35 -11.13 18.67
N VAL A 126 1.32 -11.67 17.92
CA VAL A 126 1.26 -11.75 16.45
C VAL A 126 0.86 -13.15 16.01
N ARG A 127 -0.34 -13.27 15.43
CA ARG A 127 -0.84 -14.53 14.88
C ARG A 127 -0.23 -14.84 13.52
N ARG A 128 -0.17 -13.84 12.64
CA ARG A 128 0.46 -13.90 11.31
C ARG A 128 1.06 -12.54 10.98
N LEU A 129 2.27 -12.54 10.44
CA LEU A 129 2.98 -11.34 10.03
C LEU A 129 3.04 -11.27 8.50
N VAL A 130 2.69 -10.13 7.93
CA VAL A 130 2.83 -9.87 6.50
C VAL A 130 3.72 -8.65 6.30
N LEU A 131 4.78 -8.79 5.52
CA LEU A 131 5.75 -7.74 5.22
C LEU A 131 5.72 -7.44 3.72
N SER A 132 5.44 -6.20 3.34
CA SER A 132 5.38 -5.77 1.94
C SER A 132 6.41 -4.69 1.65
N GLY A 133 7.33 -4.94 0.71
CA GLY A 133 8.35 -3.95 0.32
C GLY A 133 9.29 -3.59 1.48
N GLY A 134 9.62 -4.56 2.34
CA GLY A 134 10.44 -4.34 3.53
C GLY A 134 11.94 -4.56 3.31
N TRP A 135 12.73 -4.20 4.31
CA TRP A 135 14.19 -4.42 4.34
C TRP A 135 14.65 -4.80 5.74
N VAL A 136 15.85 -5.38 5.83
CA VAL A 136 16.53 -5.67 7.11
C VAL A 136 17.33 -4.47 7.59
N ARG A 137 18.15 -3.86 6.70
CA ARG A 137 18.99 -2.70 7.00
C ARG A 137 18.63 -1.54 6.06
N GLY A 138 18.22 -0.42 6.64
CA GLY A 138 17.90 0.80 5.92
C GLY A 138 19.09 1.39 5.18
N GLY A 139 20.29 1.08 5.68
CA GLY A 139 21.54 1.48 5.05
C GLY A 139 21.73 0.91 3.63
N ASP A 140 21.08 -0.20 3.31
CA ASP A 140 21.23 -0.89 2.03
C ASP A 140 20.23 -0.37 0.97
N LEU A 141 19.31 0.53 1.33
CA LEU A 141 18.32 1.08 0.41
C LEU A 141 18.94 1.99 -0.66
N ALA A 142 20.01 2.70 -0.29
CA ALA A 142 20.74 3.58 -1.19
C ALA A 142 22.16 3.86 -0.64
N PRO A 143 23.13 4.15 -1.53
CA PRO A 143 24.46 4.63 -1.14
C PRO A 143 24.41 5.86 -0.21
N PRO A 144 25.38 6.05 0.69
CA PRO A 144 25.36 7.14 1.68
C PRO A 144 25.16 8.53 1.09
N ASP A 145 25.85 8.84 0.00
CA ASP A 145 25.74 10.11 -0.72
C ASP A 145 24.33 10.31 -1.28
N VAL A 146 23.72 9.29 -1.92
CA VAL A 146 22.34 9.38 -2.42
C VAL A 146 21.36 9.69 -1.29
N ARG A 147 21.52 9.06 -0.13
CA ARG A 147 20.66 9.32 1.05
C ARG A 147 20.81 10.76 1.54
N GLU A 148 22.04 11.26 1.66
CA GLU A 148 22.31 12.64 2.06
C GLU A 148 21.69 13.65 1.10
N HIS A 149 21.81 13.42 -0.21
CA HIS A 149 21.20 14.30 -1.22
C HIS A 149 19.67 14.28 -1.18
N LEU A 150 19.04 13.11 -0.99
CA LEU A 150 17.59 13.01 -0.85
C LEU A 150 17.09 13.72 0.41
N LEU A 151 17.77 13.54 1.54
CA LEU A 151 17.44 14.25 2.79
C LEU A 151 17.60 15.76 2.63
N GLY A 152 18.71 16.21 2.00
CA GLY A 152 18.95 17.61 1.70
C GLY A 152 17.89 18.21 0.78
N LEU A 153 17.47 17.47 -0.25
CA LEU A 153 16.40 17.90 -1.17
C LEU A 153 15.06 18.04 -0.46
N VAL A 154 14.68 17.06 0.37
CA VAL A 154 13.45 17.07 1.15
C VAL A 154 13.43 18.25 2.12
N GLY A 155 14.52 18.48 2.85
CA GLY A 155 14.64 19.58 3.80
C GLY A 155 14.67 20.96 3.12
N ALA A 156 15.41 21.12 2.03
CA ALA A 156 15.55 22.40 1.34
C ALA A 156 14.35 22.76 0.47
N HIS A 157 13.67 21.76 -0.12
CA HIS A 157 12.58 21.97 -1.04
C HIS A 157 11.57 20.80 -1.02
N TRP A 158 10.76 20.74 0.03
CA TRP A 158 9.82 19.62 0.23
C TRP A 158 8.89 19.34 -0.96
N GLY A 159 8.47 20.37 -1.68
CA GLY A 159 7.70 20.23 -2.94
C GLY A 159 8.36 19.33 -3.98
N LEU A 160 9.61 19.64 -4.31
CA LEU A 160 10.41 18.91 -5.29
C LEU A 160 10.84 17.55 -4.74
N GLY A 161 11.21 17.48 -3.45
CA GLY A 161 11.53 16.22 -2.79
C GLY A 161 10.37 15.21 -2.85
N ALA A 162 9.14 15.66 -2.56
CA ALA A 162 7.95 14.82 -2.63
C ALA A 162 7.67 14.32 -4.06
N ASP A 163 7.88 15.16 -5.08
CA ASP A 163 7.68 14.78 -6.47
C ASP A 163 8.73 13.74 -6.93
N VAL A 164 10.01 13.96 -6.61
CA VAL A 164 11.11 13.00 -6.89
C VAL A 164 10.86 11.66 -6.20
N LEU A 165 10.50 11.67 -4.92
CA LEU A 165 10.20 10.45 -4.18
C LEU A 165 8.95 9.73 -4.72
N THR A 166 7.95 10.49 -5.19
CA THR A 166 6.77 9.88 -5.85
C THR A 166 7.17 9.11 -7.11
N ASP A 167 8.06 9.65 -7.94
CA ASP A 167 8.52 8.97 -9.16
C ASP A 167 9.34 7.71 -8.85
N VAL A 168 10.02 7.69 -7.70
CA VAL A 168 10.70 6.48 -7.19
C VAL A 168 9.69 5.47 -6.66
N PHE A 169 8.70 5.91 -5.87
CA PHE A 169 7.75 5.01 -5.20
C PHE A 169 6.64 4.49 -6.11
N ALA A 170 6.27 5.24 -7.15
CA ALA A 170 5.15 4.94 -8.03
C ALA A 170 5.48 5.11 -9.53
N PRO A 171 6.57 4.50 -10.05
CA PRO A 171 6.95 4.57 -11.46
C PRO A 171 5.84 4.08 -12.40
N ASP A 172 5.04 3.09 -11.98
CA ASP A 172 3.98 2.51 -12.82
C ASP A 172 2.62 3.23 -12.65
N ALA A 173 2.57 4.31 -11.86
CA ALA A 173 1.36 5.12 -11.71
C ALA A 173 1.15 6.03 -12.93
N SER A 174 -0.11 6.39 -13.19
CA SER A 174 -0.41 7.47 -14.15
C SER A 174 0.10 8.82 -13.61
N ALA A 175 0.36 9.78 -14.50
CA ALA A 175 0.75 11.13 -14.10
C ALA A 175 -0.25 11.78 -13.13
N ALA A 176 -1.56 11.54 -13.35
CA ALA A 176 -2.61 12.04 -12.46
C ALA A 176 -2.58 11.38 -11.07
N LEU A 177 -2.23 10.10 -10.97
CA LEU A 177 -2.04 9.44 -9.69
C LEU A 177 -0.75 9.92 -9.00
N ARG A 178 0.36 10.06 -9.73
CA ARG A 178 1.59 10.65 -9.17
C ARG A 178 1.37 12.05 -8.62
N ALA A 179 0.67 12.93 -9.35
CA ALA A 179 0.33 14.25 -8.84
C ALA A 179 -0.53 14.22 -7.55
N ARG A 180 -1.43 13.22 -7.41
CA ARG A 180 -2.22 13.01 -6.19
C ARG A 180 -1.34 12.50 -5.04
N VAL A 181 -0.44 11.55 -5.31
CA VAL A 181 0.51 11.02 -4.31
C VAL A 181 1.50 12.09 -3.85
N GLY A 182 2.04 12.90 -4.76
CA GLY A 182 2.92 14.02 -4.42
C GLY A 182 2.23 15.03 -3.49
N ARG A 183 0.97 15.38 -3.76
CA ARG A 183 0.16 16.19 -2.84
C ARG A 183 -0.10 15.47 -1.51
N TYR A 184 -0.49 14.20 -1.54
CA TYR A 184 -0.71 13.40 -0.33
C TYR A 184 0.51 13.42 0.61
N GLN A 185 1.74 13.32 0.07
CA GLN A 185 2.94 13.37 0.91
C GLN A 185 3.11 14.72 1.59
N ARG A 186 2.85 15.83 0.88
CA ARG A 186 2.91 17.18 1.44
C ARG A 186 1.79 17.49 2.42
N ASP A 187 0.59 16.98 2.16
CA ASP A 187 -0.56 17.12 3.04
C ASP A 187 -0.39 16.25 4.30
N SER A 188 0.36 15.15 4.19
CA SER A 188 0.63 14.25 5.31
C SER A 188 1.52 14.89 6.36
N SER A 189 2.53 15.67 5.98
CA SER A 189 3.46 16.22 6.97
C SER A 189 4.33 17.37 6.42
N ASP A 190 4.95 18.11 7.35
CA ASP A 190 5.95 19.12 7.04
C ASP A 190 7.31 18.53 6.64
N ALA A 191 8.22 19.40 6.21
CA ALA A 191 9.54 19.01 5.73
C ALA A 191 10.39 18.38 6.83
N ASP A 192 10.39 18.94 8.03
CA ASP A 192 11.23 18.47 9.15
C ASP A 192 10.85 17.04 9.56
N THR A 193 9.56 16.78 9.68
CA THR A 193 9.04 15.44 9.97
C THR A 193 9.31 14.47 8.82
N ALA A 194 9.14 14.90 7.57
CA ALA A 194 9.46 14.07 6.39
C ALA A 194 10.96 13.70 6.33
N VAL A 195 11.86 14.65 6.60
CA VAL A 195 13.31 14.39 6.73
C VAL A 195 13.55 13.39 7.86
N GLY A 196 12.96 13.60 9.04
CA GLY A 196 13.13 12.75 10.19
C GLY A 196 12.72 11.29 9.93
N LEU A 197 11.58 11.09 9.25
CA LEU A 197 11.01 9.78 8.94
C LEU A 197 11.78 9.07 7.82
N LEU A 198 12.21 9.80 6.78
CA LEU A 198 13.09 9.26 5.75
C LEU A 198 14.43 8.82 6.34
N ALA A 199 15.01 9.67 7.20
CA ALA A 199 16.26 9.37 7.88
C ALA A 199 16.11 8.18 8.84
N LEU A 200 14.98 8.05 9.53
CA LEU A 200 14.68 6.85 10.32
C LEU A 200 14.69 5.60 9.43
N GLY A 201 14.01 5.63 8.27
CA GLY A 201 14.01 4.54 7.31
C GLY A 201 15.41 4.06 6.94
N TYR A 202 16.36 4.98 6.75
CA TYR A 202 17.77 4.67 6.49
C TYR A 202 18.56 4.17 7.69
N ARG A 203 18.17 4.51 8.93
CA ARG A 203 18.85 4.08 10.15
C ARG A 203 18.36 2.74 10.70
N LEU A 204 17.13 2.33 10.37
CA LEU A 204 16.56 1.09 10.90
C LEU A 204 17.41 -0.13 10.52
N ASP A 205 17.77 -0.94 11.51
CA ASP A 205 18.40 -2.24 11.35
C ASP A 205 17.69 -3.24 12.28
N VAL A 206 17.09 -4.27 11.70
CA VAL A 206 16.40 -5.33 12.44
C VAL A 206 17.12 -6.68 12.39
N SER A 207 18.37 -6.71 11.88
CA SER A 207 19.11 -7.97 11.68
C SER A 207 19.26 -8.80 12.95
N ASP A 208 19.45 -8.16 14.10
CA ASP A 208 19.63 -8.83 15.40
C ASP A 208 18.34 -9.40 15.99
N VAL A 209 17.17 -9.02 15.46
CA VAL A 209 15.86 -9.43 16.02
C VAL A 209 15.07 -10.37 15.11
N LEU A 210 15.49 -10.61 13.86
CA LEU A 210 14.77 -11.46 12.91
C LEU A 210 14.49 -12.87 13.47
N GLY A 211 15.49 -13.48 14.10
CA GLY A 211 15.36 -14.83 14.69
C GLY A 211 14.45 -14.92 15.91
N ARG A 212 14.00 -13.79 16.45
CA ARG A 212 13.04 -13.73 17.58
C ARG A 212 11.58 -13.69 17.11
N VAL A 213 11.32 -13.40 15.83
CA VAL A 213 9.97 -13.43 15.26
C VAL A 213 9.47 -14.88 15.23
N ARG A 214 8.40 -15.16 15.98
CA ARG A 214 7.80 -16.51 16.08
C ARG A 214 6.56 -16.70 15.20
N ALA A 215 5.95 -15.61 14.75
CA ALA A 215 4.75 -15.68 13.93
C ALA A 215 5.08 -16.24 12.54
N PRO A 216 4.22 -17.10 11.97
CA PRO A 216 4.27 -17.39 10.55
C PRO A 216 4.27 -16.08 9.78
N THR A 217 5.20 -15.95 8.83
CA THR A 217 5.48 -14.71 8.12
C THR A 217 5.34 -14.88 6.61
N LEU A 218 4.68 -13.94 5.95
CA LEU A 218 4.70 -13.79 4.51
C LEU A 218 5.43 -12.51 4.14
N VAL A 219 6.50 -12.64 3.36
CA VAL A 219 7.16 -11.51 2.70
C VAL A 219 6.65 -11.44 1.27
N VAL A 220 6.12 -10.28 0.87
CA VAL A 220 5.70 -9.99 -0.50
C VAL A 220 6.54 -8.85 -1.04
N HIS A 221 7.15 -9.04 -2.20
CA HIS A 221 8.07 -8.05 -2.77
C HIS A 221 7.92 -7.97 -4.29
N ARG A 222 8.16 -6.79 -4.85
CA ARG A 222 8.22 -6.61 -6.31
C ARG A 222 9.64 -6.76 -6.82
N GLU A 223 9.79 -7.47 -7.92
CA GLU A 223 11.09 -7.84 -8.49
C GLU A 223 11.99 -6.64 -8.76
N HIS A 224 11.41 -5.54 -9.24
CA HIS A 224 12.12 -4.33 -9.62
C HIS A 224 11.69 -3.11 -8.80
N ASP A 225 11.29 -3.33 -7.55
CA ASP A 225 10.95 -2.25 -6.61
C ASP A 225 12.07 -1.20 -6.56
N ARG A 226 11.75 0.03 -6.96
CA ARG A 226 12.72 1.12 -7.11
C ARG A 226 13.09 1.80 -5.78
N ALA A 227 12.33 1.55 -4.72
CA ALA A 227 12.52 2.20 -3.43
C ALA A 227 13.18 1.25 -2.42
N ALA A 228 12.77 -0.01 -2.42
CA ALA A 228 13.31 -1.06 -1.56
C ALA A 228 13.74 -2.26 -2.41
N PRO A 229 15.04 -2.49 -2.63
CA PRO A 229 15.52 -3.59 -3.46
C PRO A 229 15.00 -4.97 -3.00
N LEU A 230 14.77 -5.88 -3.95
CA LEU A 230 14.31 -7.25 -3.66
C LEU A 230 15.22 -8.00 -2.67
N SER A 231 16.52 -7.69 -2.66
CA SER A 231 17.46 -8.26 -1.69
C SER A 231 17.04 -8.04 -0.23
N GLY A 232 16.35 -6.93 0.08
CA GLY A 232 15.78 -6.67 1.39
C GLY A 232 14.68 -7.68 1.76
N GLY A 233 13.75 -7.96 0.83
CA GLY A 233 12.71 -8.97 1.02
C GLY A 233 13.28 -10.39 1.13
N VAL A 234 14.29 -10.71 0.32
CA VAL A 234 15.01 -12.00 0.41
C VAL A 234 15.68 -12.15 1.79
N ALA A 235 16.35 -11.10 2.28
CA ALA A 235 17.01 -11.12 3.58
C ALA A 235 16.00 -11.26 4.75
N LEU A 236 14.84 -10.60 4.67
CA LEU A 236 13.76 -10.76 5.65
C LEU A 236 13.26 -12.21 5.70
N ALA A 237 12.98 -12.80 4.54
CA ALA A 237 12.49 -14.18 4.47
C ALA A 237 13.54 -15.20 4.92
N ALA A 238 14.83 -14.94 4.67
CA ALA A 238 15.92 -15.81 5.12
C ALA A 238 16.20 -15.70 6.63
N GLY A 239 15.95 -14.53 7.24
CA GLY A 239 16.24 -14.29 8.65
C GLY A 239 15.13 -14.68 9.62
N ILE A 240 13.90 -14.87 9.14
CA ILE A 240 12.74 -15.26 9.95
C ILE A 240 12.46 -16.76 9.76
N LEU A 241 12.36 -17.51 10.86
CA LEU A 241 12.34 -18.98 10.86
C LEU A 241 11.19 -19.59 10.04
N ASP A 242 9.99 -19.02 10.13
CA ASP A 242 8.78 -19.50 9.46
C ASP A 242 8.28 -18.45 8.46
N ALA A 243 9.13 -18.11 7.49
CA ALA A 243 8.82 -17.11 6.47
C ALA A 243 8.74 -17.68 5.05
N GLU A 244 7.71 -17.26 4.32
CA GLU A 244 7.56 -17.49 2.89
C GLU A 244 7.83 -16.20 2.11
N LEU A 245 8.54 -16.28 0.98
CA LEU A 245 8.72 -15.15 0.05
C LEU A 245 7.87 -15.33 -1.20
N VAL A 246 7.08 -14.31 -1.52
CA VAL A 246 6.38 -14.18 -2.81
C VAL A 246 6.94 -12.98 -3.56
N VAL A 247 7.60 -13.26 -4.69
CA VAL A 247 8.09 -12.23 -5.62
C VAL A 247 7.06 -12.01 -6.71
N LEU A 248 6.74 -10.74 -6.96
CA LEU A 248 5.76 -10.31 -7.94
C LEU A 248 6.43 -9.45 -9.02
N PRO A 249 5.95 -9.49 -10.27
CA PRO A 249 6.40 -8.54 -11.28
C PRO A 249 5.98 -7.11 -10.90
N GLY A 250 6.78 -6.14 -11.31
CA GLY A 250 6.47 -4.71 -11.15
C GLY A 250 7.64 -3.91 -10.54
N ARG A 251 7.49 -2.59 -10.61
CA ARG A 251 8.55 -1.64 -10.20
C ARG A 251 8.11 -0.71 -9.07
N SER A 252 6.80 -0.54 -8.90
CA SER A 252 6.25 0.37 -7.91
C SER A 252 6.43 -0.15 -6.48
N HIS A 253 6.70 0.74 -5.55
CA HIS A 253 6.83 0.41 -4.13
C HIS A 253 5.48 0.47 -3.41
N LEU A 254 4.61 1.42 -3.80
CA LEU A 254 3.31 1.61 -3.14
C LEU A 254 2.40 0.40 -3.40
N PRO A 255 1.79 -0.21 -2.36
CA PRO A 255 1.04 -1.45 -2.50
C PRO A 255 -0.27 -1.29 -3.28
N PHE A 256 -0.77 -0.07 -3.43
CA PHE A 256 -1.97 0.27 -4.18
C PHE A 256 -1.71 0.73 -5.64
N VAL A 257 -0.45 0.76 -6.08
CA VAL A 257 -0.05 1.10 -7.46
C VAL A 257 0.39 -0.17 -8.19
N GLY A 258 0.09 -0.33 -9.48
CA GLY A 258 0.45 -1.52 -10.27
C GLY A 258 -0.59 -2.65 -10.14
N ASP A 259 -0.16 -3.92 -10.27
CA ASP A 259 -1.06 -5.07 -10.10
C ASP A 259 -1.35 -5.35 -8.61
N THR A 260 -2.26 -4.56 -8.07
CA THR A 260 -2.72 -4.64 -6.69
C THR A 260 -3.45 -5.96 -6.39
N ALA A 261 -4.08 -6.58 -7.39
CA ALA A 261 -4.76 -7.87 -7.24
C ALA A 261 -3.77 -9.01 -7.03
N ALA A 262 -2.67 -9.02 -7.79
CA ALA A 262 -1.59 -9.97 -7.63
C ALA A 262 -0.91 -9.86 -6.25
N LEU A 263 -0.83 -8.64 -5.69
CA LEU A 263 -0.31 -8.40 -4.35
C LEU A 263 -1.29 -8.84 -3.24
N LEU A 264 -2.57 -8.48 -3.35
CA LEU A 264 -3.57 -8.82 -2.31
C LEU A 264 -3.93 -10.30 -2.26
N ALA A 265 -3.84 -11.04 -3.36
CA ALA A 265 -4.18 -12.46 -3.40
C ALA A 265 -3.35 -13.35 -2.44
N PRO A 266 -2.00 -13.35 -2.48
CA PRO A 266 -1.19 -14.12 -1.53
C PRO A 266 -1.37 -13.62 -0.09
N ILE A 267 -1.43 -12.30 0.13
CA ILE A 267 -1.66 -11.71 1.47
C ILE A 267 -2.96 -12.24 2.07
N ARG A 268 -4.07 -12.15 1.34
CA ARG A 268 -5.37 -12.58 1.87
C ARG A 268 -5.43 -14.08 2.10
N ARG A 269 -4.88 -14.90 1.20
CA ARG A 269 -4.78 -16.35 1.41
C ARG A 269 -3.97 -16.66 2.67
N PHE A 270 -2.83 -16.02 2.84
CA PHE A 270 -1.98 -16.19 4.01
C PHE A 270 -2.69 -15.77 5.30
N LEU A 271 -3.48 -14.71 5.27
CA LEU A 271 -4.33 -14.29 6.41
C LEU A 271 -5.55 -15.18 6.63
N GLY A 272 -5.77 -16.23 5.81
CA GLY A 272 -6.95 -17.11 5.90
C GLY A 272 -8.24 -16.42 5.47
N LEU A 273 -8.13 -15.33 4.71
CA LEU A 273 -9.23 -14.57 4.14
C LEU A 273 -9.47 -15.05 2.70
N ARG A 274 -10.70 -14.83 2.21
CA ARG A 274 -11.01 -15.11 0.81
C ARG A 274 -10.17 -14.21 -0.07
N ALA A 275 -9.37 -14.78 -0.98
CA ALA A 275 -8.66 -14.00 -1.98
C ALA A 275 -9.66 -13.08 -2.72
N PRO A 276 -9.27 -11.85 -3.06
CA PRO A 276 -10.15 -11.00 -3.84
C PRO A 276 -10.42 -11.72 -5.16
N VAL A 277 -11.68 -11.84 -5.56
CA VAL A 277 -11.98 -12.18 -6.95
C VAL A 277 -11.34 -11.07 -7.77
N ARG A 278 -10.56 -11.37 -8.82
CA ARG A 278 -9.89 -10.35 -9.67
C ARG A 278 -10.82 -9.19 -10.09
N ASP A 279 -12.14 -9.45 -10.10
CA ASP A 279 -13.21 -8.47 -10.11
C ASP A 279 -13.03 -7.25 -9.16
N ALA A 280 -12.54 -7.37 -7.93
CA ALA A 280 -12.57 -6.27 -6.95
C ALA A 280 -11.49 -5.19 -7.18
N LEU A 281 -10.45 -5.47 -7.97
CA LEU A 281 -9.23 -4.64 -8.07
C LEU A 281 -8.82 -4.35 -9.53
N GLY A 282 -9.66 -4.72 -10.51
CA GLY A 282 -9.45 -4.45 -11.93
C GLY A 282 -10.62 -4.94 -12.78
N LEU A 283 -10.54 -4.69 -14.10
CA LEU A 283 -11.50 -5.25 -15.04
C LEU A 283 -11.33 -6.78 -15.13
N THR A 284 -12.44 -7.52 -15.12
CA THR A 284 -12.44 -8.95 -15.45
C THR A 284 -11.87 -9.18 -16.85
N SER A 285 -11.43 -10.40 -17.18
CA SER A 285 -10.98 -10.72 -18.53
C SER A 285 -12.00 -10.28 -19.59
N ARG A 286 -13.29 -10.54 -19.31
CA ARG A 286 -14.39 -10.13 -20.19
C ARG A 286 -14.56 -8.62 -20.28
N GLN A 287 -14.40 -7.88 -19.18
CA GLN A 287 -14.45 -6.42 -19.20
C GLN A 287 -13.23 -5.81 -19.89
N ARG A 288 -12.06 -6.46 -19.81
CA ARG A 288 -10.84 -6.07 -20.52
C ARG A 288 -10.99 -6.23 -22.03
N GLU A 289 -11.57 -7.35 -22.48
CA GLU A 289 -11.95 -7.54 -23.89
C GLU A 289 -12.91 -6.44 -24.37
N VAL A 290 -13.93 -6.12 -23.57
CA VAL A 290 -14.87 -5.03 -23.88
C VAL A 290 -14.17 -3.68 -23.89
N ALA A 291 -13.30 -3.37 -22.92
CA ALA A 291 -12.53 -2.12 -22.88
C ALA A 291 -11.59 -1.99 -24.08
N ALA A 292 -10.97 -3.08 -24.52
CA ALA A 292 -10.13 -3.12 -25.72
C ALA A 292 -10.92 -2.78 -26.98
N LEU A 293 -12.12 -3.36 -27.13
CA LEU A 293 -12.99 -3.06 -28.25
C LEU A 293 -13.55 -1.64 -28.19
N VAL A 294 -13.79 -1.10 -26.99
CA VAL A 294 -14.10 0.33 -26.81
C VAL A 294 -12.92 1.22 -27.23
N GLY A 295 -11.69 0.86 -26.86
CA GLY A 295 -10.46 1.53 -27.30
C GLY A 295 -10.28 1.50 -28.82
N ALA A 296 -10.67 0.40 -29.47
CA ALA A 296 -10.71 0.26 -30.92
C ALA A 296 -11.90 0.98 -31.60
N GLY A 297 -12.68 1.79 -30.86
CA GLY A 297 -13.78 2.57 -31.41
C GLY A 297 -15.08 1.79 -31.67
N CYS A 298 -15.19 0.54 -31.23
CA CYS A 298 -16.38 -0.28 -31.48
C CYS A 298 -17.61 0.23 -30.69
N THR A 299 -18.76 0.25 -31.37
CA THR A 299 -20.10 0.45 -30.78
C THR A 299 -20.54 -0.75 -29.95
N ASN A 300 -21.58 -0.59 -29.10
CA ASN A 300 -22.12 -1.71 -28.31
C ASN A 300 -22.59 -2.88 -29.19
N ARG A 301 -23.18 -2.58 -30.35
CA ARG A 301 -23.60 -3.56 -31.33
C ARG A 301 -22.42 -4.37 -31.88
N GLU A 302 -21.34 -3.70 -32.28
CA GLU A 302 -20.13 -4.35 -32.80
C GLU A 302 -19.42 -5.18 -31.73
N ILE A 303 -19.39 -4.69 -30.50
CA ILE A 303 -18.88 -5.46 -29.34
C ILE A 303 -19.72 -6.72 -29.15
N GLY A 304 -21.06 -6.60 -29.20
CA GLY A 304 -21.97 -7.74 -29.10
C GLY A 304 -21.69 -8.81 -30.17
N LEU A 305 -21.52 -8.37 -31.43
CA LEU A 305 -21.21 -9.26 -32.55
C LEU A 305 -19.85 -9.95 -32.40
N ARG A 306 -18.78 -9.21 -32.07
CA ARG A 306 -17.43 -9.77 -31.92
C ARG A 306 -17.30 -10.73 -30.75
N LEU A 307 -18.09 -10.50 -29.71
CA LEU A 307 -18.01 -11.26 -28.46
C LEU A 307 -19.10 -12.33 -28.33
N GLY A 308 -20.00 -12.47 -29.31
CA GLY A 308 -21.10 -13.44 -29.30
C GLY A 308 -22.13 -13.19 -28.20
N ILE A 309 -22.42 -11.93 -27.87
CA ILE A 309 -23.38 -11.52 -26.83
C ILE A 309 -24.39 -10.51 -27.38
N ALA A 310 -25.54 -10.38 -26.70
CA ALA A 310 -26.53 -9.37 -27.05
C ALA A 310 -25.97 -7.94 -26.87
N GLU A 311 -26.41 -7.00 -27.71
CA GLU A 311 -26.01 -5.59 -27.65
C GLU A 311 -26.25 -4.97 -26.26
N ARG A 312 -27.40 -5.26 -25.65
CA ARG A 312 -27.73 -4.83 -24.27
C ARG A 312 -26.76 -5.38 -23.23
N SER A 313 -26.21 -6.58 -23.44
CA SER A 313 -25.19 -7.15 -22.56
C SER A 313 -23.86 -6.42 -22.71
N ALA A 314 -23.47 -6.05 -23.95
CA ALA A 314 -22.29 -5.24 -24.20
C ALA A 314 -22.41 -3.84 -23.58
N GLU A 315 -23.56 -3.19 -23.72
CA GLU A 315 -23.89 -1.92 -23.05
C GLU A 315 -23.70 -2.01 -21.54
N GLY A 316 -24.32 -3.01 -20.89
CA GLY A 316 -24.17 -3.20 -19.45
C GLY A 316 -22.73 -3.53 -19.02
N HIS A 317 -21.89 -4.09 -19.89
CA HIS A 317 -20.45 -4.25 -19.60
C HIS A 317 -19.72 -2.90 -19.64
N VAL A 318 -20.01 -2.05 -20.63
CA VAL A 318 -19.43 -0.70 -20.74
C VAL A 318 -19.81 0.17 -19.54
N GLU A 319 -21.05 0.12 -19.07
CA GLU A 319 -21.49 0.83 -17.86
C GLU A 319 -20.75 0.35 -16.61
N ARG A 320 -20.64 -0.97 -16.41
CA ARG A 320 -19.90 -1.53 -15.27
C ARG A 320 -18.41 -1.20 -15.31
N ILE A 321 -17.82 -1.09 -16.49
CA ILE A 321 -16.43 -0.64 -16.66
C ILE A 321 -16.31 0.83 -16.22
N ARG A 322 -17.24 1.70 -16.67
CA ARG A 322 -17.27 3.11 -16.27
C ARG A 322 -17.39 3.28 -14.77
N ASP A 323 -18.37 2.61 -14.14
CA ASP A 323 -18.59 2.69 -12.70
C ASP A 323 -17.37 2.20 -11.91
N ARG A 324 -16.74 1.12 -12.39
CA ARG A 324 -15.56 0.53 -11.73
C ARG A 324 -14.30 1.38 -11.88
N LEU A 325 -14.12 2.06 -13.02
CA LEU A 325 -12.98 2.95 -13.27
C LEU A 325 -13.25 4.41 -12.85
N GLY A 326 -14.47 4.73 -12.42
CA GLY A 326 -14.88 6.09 -12.06
C GLY A 326 -15.03 7.03 -13.25
N PHE A 327 -15.29 6.49 -14.45
CA PHE A 327 -15.41 7.27 -15.69
C PHE A 327 -16.83 7.72 -15.97
N ARG A 328 -16.97 8.95 -16.46
CA ARG A 328 -18.25 9.57 -16.82
C ARG A 328 -18.64 9.33 -18.27
N THR A 329 -17.72 8.87 -19.11
CA THR A 329 -17.95 8.70 -20.55
C THR A 329 -17.31 7.43 -21.07
N ARG A 330 -17.83 6.93 -22.20
CA ARG A 330 -17.21 5.82 -22.95
C ARG A 330 -15.82 6.20 -23.46
N SER A 331 -15.64 7.45 -23.89
CA SER A 331 -14.39 7.94 -24.45
C SER A 331 -13.25 7.93 -23.44
N GLU A 332 -13.54 8.11 -22.14
CA GLU A 332 -12.55 7.93 -21.07
C GLU A 332 -12.07 6.48 -20.94
N ILE A 333 -12.93 5.48 -21.19
CA ILE A 333 -12.50 4.07 -21.26
C ILE A 333 -11.53 3.88 -22.42
N ALA A 334 -11.83 4.46 -23.59
CA ALA A 334 -11.00 4.34 -24.77
C ALA A 334 -9.62 5.00 -24.57
N ALA A 335 -9.60 6.22 -24.01
CA ALA A 335 -8.38 6.95 -23.70
C ALA A 335 -7.52 6.23 -22.64
N TRP A 336 -8.16 5.68 -21.60
CA TRP A 336 -7.48 4.89 -20.58
C TRP A 336 -6.83 3.64 -21.17
N TYR A 337 -7.56 2.88 -22.00
CA TYR A 337 -7.05 1.65 -22.60
C TYR A 337 -5.90 1.91 -23.59
N ALA A 338 -5.98 2.99 -24.36
CA ALA A 338 -4.89 3.41 -25.25
C ALA A 338 -3.61 3.77 -24.45
N ALA A 339 -3.74 4.49 -23.35
CA ALA A 339 -2.61 4.83 -22.49
C ALA A 339 -1.96 3.58 -21.83
N GLU A 340 -2.76 2.56 -21.51
CA GLU A 340 -2.28 1.30 -20.91
C GLU A 340 -1.56 0.39 -21.94
N THR A 341 -1.98 0.43 -23.20
CA THR A 341 -1.35 -0.33 -24.31
C THR A 341 -0.07 0.32 -24.84
N ASP A 342 0.01 1.66 -24.89
CA ASP A 342 1.26 2.36 -25.21
C ASP A 342 2.34 2.13 -24.14
N SER A 343 1.95 2.00 -22.87
CA SER A 343 2.88 1.70 -21.77
C SER A 343 3.40 0.25 -21.78
N THR A 344 2.72 -0.68 -22.47
CA THR A 344 3.16 -2.07 -22.61
C THR A 344 3.98 -2.29 -23.88
N ALA A 345 3.72 -1.55 -24.95
CA ALA A 345 4.52 -1.58 -26.19
C ALA A 345 5.91 -0.93 -26.03
N SER A 346 6.02 0.12 -25.21
CA SER A 346 7.29 0.82 -24.95
C SER A 346 8.22 0.09 -23.96
N GLY A 347 7.77 -1.01 -23.34
CA GLY A 347 8.57 -1.86 -22.45
C GLY A 347 9.19 -3.10 -23.11
N GLN A 348 8.98 -3.33 -24.41
CA GLN A 348 9.57 -4.46 -25.16
C GLN A 348 10.73 -4.08 -26.10
N VAL A 349 11.14 -2.80 -26.09
CA VAL A 349 12.37 -2.36 -26.77
C VAL A 349 13.18 -1.55 -25.77
N GLY A 350 14.04 -2.26 -25.02
CA GLY A 350 14.92 -1.69 -24.03
C GLY A 350 15.82 -2.76 -23.43
#